data_AF-A0A124F287-F1
#
_entry.id   AF-A0A124F287-F1
#
_cell.length_a   1.000
_cell.length_b   1.000
_cell.length_c   1.000
_cell.angle_alpha   90.00
_cell.angle_beta   90.00
_cell.angle_gamma   90.00
#
_symmetry.space_group_name_H-M   'P 1'
#
loop_
_entity.id
_entity.type
_entity.pdbx_description
1 polymer ?
#
loop_
_entity_poly.entity_id
_entity_poly.type
_entity_poly.pdbx_seq_one_letter_code
_entity_poly.pdbx_strand_id
1 'polypeptide(L)'
;MEIQDIIFEILKDNPQMWIRYFRKTKHSGLTSPGEYIELRSGYIGSETFDKLLQEGFKIETIKTQKINADVYSDIFLKREVIYNH
;
A
#
# COMPACT_ATOMS: atom_id res chain seq x y z
N MET A 1 10.61 8.91 -1.49
CA MET A 1 11.30 8.30 -0.34
C MET A 1 11.51 6.81 -0.59
N GLU A 2 12.53 6.19 0.04
CA GLU A 2 12.73 4.73 -0.02
C GLU A 2 11.52 4.03 0.60
N ILE A 3 11.13 2.88 0.06
CA ILE A 3 9.91 2.17 0.50
C ILE A 3 9.94 1.80 1.99
N GLN A 4 11.13 1.50 2.51
CA GLN A 4 11.32 1.08 3.89
C GLN A 4 10.94 2.22 4.85
N ASP A 5 11.37 3.44 4.56
CA ASP A 5 11.07 4.62 5.37
C ASP A 5 9.56 4.92 5.38
N ILE A 6 8.90 4.83 4.21
CA ILE A 6 7.44 4.99 4.09
C ILE A 6 6.72 3.98 4.99
N ILE A 7 7.12 2.70 4.94
CA ILE A 7 6.50 1.64 5.75
C ILE A 7 6.73 1.89 7.24
N PHE A 8 7.94 2.27 7.65
CA PHE A 8 8.25 2.54 9.06
C PHE A 8 7.45 3.71 9.61
N GLU A 9 7.26 4.77 8.84
CA GLU A 9 6.44 5.90 9.28
C GLU A 9 4.97 5.53 9.43
N ILE A 10 4.41 4.74 8.51
CA ILE A 10 3.03 4.23 8.64
C ILE A 10 2.89 3.39 9.92
N LEU A 11 3.84 2.50 10.19
CA LEU A 11 3.83 1.64 11.38
C LEU A 11 4.03 2.43 12.67
N LYS A 12 4.76 3.55 12.63
CA LYS A 12 4.93 4.44 13.78
C LYS A 12 3.59 5.04 14.21
N ASP A 13 2.77 5.48 13.25
CA ASP A 13 1.49 6.11 13.52
C ASP A 13 0.37 5.08 13.75
N ASN A 14 0.50 3.89 13.18
CA ASN A 14 -0.45 2.78 13.37
C ASN A 14 0.26 1.42 13.52
N PRO A 15 0.75 1.08 14.73
CA PRO A 15 1.53 -0.13 14.97
C PRO A 15 0.79 -1.44 14.73
N GLN A 16 -0.54 -1.40 14.71
CA GLN A 16 -1.40 -2.56 14.49
C GLN A 16 -1.75 -2.76 13.02
N MET A 17 -1.32 -1.86 12.12
CA MET A 17 -1.58 -1.97 10.70
C MET A 17 -0.80 -3.14 10.10
N TRP A 18 -1.49 -4.04 9.42
CA TRP A 18 -0.83 -5.06 8.62
C TRP A 18 -0.48 -4.48 7.26
N ILE A 19 0.77 -4.65 6.85
CA ILE A 19 1.33 -4.09 5.62
C ILE A 19 2.03 -5.21 4.83
N ARG A 20 1.72 -5.32 3.55
CA ARG A 20 2.46 -6.17 2.61
C ARG A 20 2.98 -5.32 1.45
N TYR A 21 4.29 -5.37 1.25
CA TYR A 21 4.96 -4.72 0.13
C TYR A 21 5.47 -5.75 -0.88
N PHE A 22 5.35 -5.43 -2.17
CA PHE A 22 6.03 -6.17 -3.23
C PHE A 22 6.31 -5.28 -4.44
N ARG A 23 7.40 -5.57 -5.13
CA ARG A 23 7.77 -4.90 -6.39
C ARG A 23 7.64 -5.88 -7.54
N LYS A 24 6.96 -5.47 -8.61
CA LYS A 24 6.85 -6.29 -9.82
C LYS A 24 7.64 -5.66 -10.95
N THR A 25 8.70 -6.34 -11.36
CA THR A 25 9.34 -6.10 -12.67
C THR A 25 8.41 -6.57 -13.78
N LYS A 26 8.41 -5.89 -14.93
CA LYS A 26 7.57 -6.27 -16.07
C LYS A 26 7.83 -7.73 -16.46
N HIS A 27 6.89 -8.63 -16.20
CA HIS A 27 6.93 -10.01 -16.64
C HIS A 27 5.65 -10.30 -17.43
N SER A 28 5.85 -10.61 -18.72
CA SER A 28 4.86 -11.13 -19.67
C SER A 28 3.44 -10.53 -19.63
N GLY A 29 3.30 -9.21 -19.71
CA GLY A 29 2.06 -8.52 -20.12
C GLY A 29 0.83 -8.59 -19.20
N LEU A 30 0.82 -9.43 -18.16
CA LEU A 30 -0.35 -9.67 -17.29
C LEU A 30 -0.46 -8.70 -16.11
N THR A 31 0.66 -8.15 -15.64
CA THR A 31 0.66 -7.21 -14.51
C THR A 31 1.52 -5.99 -14.83
N SER A 32 1.01 -4.81 -14.49
CA SER A 32 1.74 -3.57 -14.70
C SER A 32 2.96 -3.52 -13.79
N PRO A 33 4.10 -3.02 -14.28
CA PRO A 33 5.29 -2.91 -13.45
C PRO A 33 5.12 -1.77 -12.44
N GLY A 34 5.75 -1.92 -11.28
CA GLY A 34 5.67 -0.93 -10.21
C GLY A 34 5.88 -1.51 -8.81
N GLU A 35 5.72 -0.63 -7.83
CA GLU A 35 5.72 -0.96 -6.42
C GLU A 35 4.29 -0.99 -5.89
N TYR A 36 4.00 -2.01 -5.09
CA TYR A 36 2.68 -2.26 -4.55
C TYR A 36 2.74 -2.34 -3.05
N ILE A 37 1.78 -1.67 -2.41
CA ILE A 37 1.53 -1.78 -0.98
C ILE A 37 0.09 -2.25 -0.80
N GLU A 38 -0.09 -3.24 0.06
CA GLU A 38 -1.39 -3.62 0.59
C GLU A 38 -1.42 -3.29 2.08
N LEU A 39 -2.45 -2.57 2.48
CA LEU A 39 -2.71 -2.18 3.86
C LEU A 39 -3.97 -2.89 4.32
N ARG A 40 -3.96 -3.43 5.53
CA ARG A 40 -5.16 -3.89 6.22
C ARG A 40 -5.26 -3.17 7.56
N SER A 41 -6.35 -2.43 7.73
CA SER A 41 -6.65 -1.74 8.98
C SER A 41 -8.16 -1.56 9.17
N GLY A 42 -8.61 -1.46 10.42
CA GLY A 42 -9.97 -1.02 10.75
C GLY A 42 -10.15 0.48 10.47
N TYR A 43 -9.07 1.26 10.53
CA TYR A 43 -9.05 2.69 10.29
C TYR A 43 -7.70 3.15 9.75
N ILE A 44 -7.68 4.04 8.75
CA ILE A 44 -6.48 4.73 8.28
C ILE A 44 -6.66 6.23 8.51
N GLY A 45 -5.72 6.83 9.23
CA GLY A 45 -5.72 8.27 9.46
C GLY A 45 -5.48 9.04 8.16
N SER A 46 -6.08 10.23 8.05
CA SER A 46 -5.95 11.08 6.86
C SER A 46 -4.49 11.41 6.55
N GLU A 47 -3.66 11.69 7.56
CA GLU A 47 -2.24 12.02 7.38
C GLU A 47 -1.45 10.88 6.74
N THR A 48 -1.62 9.65 7.25
CA THR A 48 -1.00 8.45 6.69
C THR A 48 -1.43 8.23 5.24
N PHE A 49 -2.71 8.46 4.96
CA PHE A 49 -3.26 8.28 3.62
C PHE A 49 -2.76 9.34 2.63
N ASP A 50 -2.77 10.61 3.02
CA ASP A 50 -2.28 11.71 2.20
C ASP A 50 -0.80 11.55 1.88
N LYS A 51 0.00 11.08 2.85
CA LYS A 51 1.42 10.80 2.65
C LYS A 51 1.67 9.72 1.61
N LEU A 52 0.88 8.64 1.61
CA LEU A 52 0.95 7.61 0.57
C LEU A 52 0.68 8.19 -0.81
N LEU A 53 -0.32 9.06 -0.94
CA LEU A 53 -0.64 9.74 -2.19
C LEU A 53 0.50 10.68 -2.64
N GLN A 54 1.10 11.42 -1.70
CA GLN A 54 2.26 12.28 -1.97
C GLN A 54 3.50 11.50 -2.44
N GLU A 55 3.70 10.29 -1.94
CA GLU A 55 4.76 9.37 -2.38
C GLU A 55 4.46 8.68 -3.73
N GLY A 56 3.39 9.12 -4.42
CA GLY A 56 3.04 8.68 -5.77
C GLY A 56 2.24 7.38 -5.82
N PHE A 57 1.78 6.87 -4.67
CA PHE A 57 0.86 5.75 -4.67
C PHE A 57 -0.54 6.19 -5.12
N LYS A 58 -1.16 5.35 -5.94
CA LYS A 58 -2.55 5.46 -6.36
C LYS A 58 -3.33 4.27 -5.84
N ILE A 59 -4.59 4.52 -5.49
CA ILE A 59 -5.51 3.48 -5.07
C ILE A 59 -5.84 2.63 -6.29
N GLU A 60 -5.54 1.35 -6.23
CA GLU A 60 -5.99 0.37 -7.21
C GLU A 60 -7.34 -0.20 -6.79
N THR A 61 -7.47 -0.63 -5.53
CA THR A 61 -8.74 -1.15 -5.00
C THR A 61 -8.88 -0.91 -3.50
N ILE A 62 -10.12 -0.74 -3.05
CA ILE A 62 -10.50 -0.78 -1.63
C ILE A 62 -11.53 -1.89 -1.47
N LYS A 63 -11.31 -2.80 -0.51
CA LYS A 63 -12.22 -3.90 -0.22
C LYS A 63 -12.45 -4.03 1.27
N THR A 64 -13.70 -3.98 1.68
CA THR A 64 -14.07 -4.27 3.07
C THR A 64 -14.03 -5.77 3.30
N GLN A 65 -13.35 -6.18 4.37
CA GLN A 65 -13.29 -7.55 4.85
C GLN A 65 -13.99 -7.64 6.20
N LYS A 66 -14.82 -8.66 6.37
CA LYS A 66 -15.33 -9.07 7.68
C LYS A 66 -14.67 -10.39 8.04
N ILE A 67 -13.88 -10.40 9.10
CA ILE A 67 -13.19 -11.59 9.61
C ILE A 67 -13.72 -11.80 11.02
N ASN A 68 -14.58 -12.81 11.20
CA ASN A 68 -15.29 -13.05 12.45
C ASN A 68 -16.09 -11.82 12.93
N ALA A 69 -15.78 -11.31 14.12
CA ALA A 69 -16.39 -10.13 14.70
C ALA A 69 -15.79 -8.82 14.19
N ASP A 70 -14.61 -8.87 13.55
CA ASP A 70 -13.87 -7.69 13.15
C ASP A 70 -14.18 -7.27 11.71
N VAL A 71 -14.11 -5.97 11.46
CA VAL A 71 -14.26 -5.37 10.13
C VAL A 71 -13.01 -4.56 9.81
N TYR A 72 -12.41 -4.86 8.66
CA TYR A 72 -11.20 -4.21 8.15
C TYR A 72 -11.43 -3.70 6.73
N SER A 73 -10.60 -2.77 6.30
CA SER A 73 -10.47 -2.41 4.89
C SER A 73 -9.10 -2.84 4.39
N ASP A 74 -9.11 -3.66 3.34
CA ASP A 74 -7.93 -3.95 2.52
C ASP A 74 -7.81 -2.86 1.47
N ILE A 75 -6.70 -2.12 1.49
CA ILE A 75 -6.42 -1.05 0.56
C ILE A 75 -5.19 -1.44 -0.24
N PHE A 76 -5.38 -1.57 -1.55
CA PHE A 76 -4.32 -1.91 -2.48
C PHE A 76 -3.88 -0.66 -3.24
N LEU A 77 -2.59 -0.36 -3.14
CA LEU A 77 -1.96 0.84 -3.64
C LEU A 77 -0.83 0.47 -4.59
N LYS A 78 -0.65 1.27 -5.64
CA LYS A 78 0.42 1.12 -6.61
C LYS A 78 1.10 2.45 -6.87
N ARG A 79 2.44 2.48 -6.87
CA ARG A 79 3.21 3.57 -7.49
C ARG A 79 3.98 3.04 -8.70
N GLU A 80 4.06 3.87 -9.73
CA GLU A 80 4.84 3.55 -10.92
C GLU A 80 6.33 3.62 -10.61
N VAL A 81 7.10 2.71 -11.20
CA VAL A 81 8.55 2.74 -11.13
C VAL A 81 9.10 2.70 -12.54
N ILE A 82 9.95 3.67 -12.87
CA ILE A 82 10.66 3.69 -14.14
C ILE A 82 11.83 2.72 -14.03
N TYR A 83 11.83 1.70 -14.87
CA TYR A 83 12.95 0.77 -14.98
C TYR A 83 13.93 1.37 -15.99
N ASN A 84 15.02 1.95 -15.51
CA ASN A 84 16.14 2.28 -16.37
C ASN A 84 16.82 0.96 -16.74
N HIS A 85 16.66 0.55 -18.00
CA HIS A 85 17.33 -0.61 -18.59
C HIS A 85 18.77 -0.27 -18.95
#